data_AF-A0A7K0BZ77-F1
#
_entry.id   AF-A0A7K0BZ77-F1
#
_cell.length_a   1.000
_cell.length_b   1.000
_cell.length_c   1.000
_cell.angle_alpha   90.00
_cell.angle_beta   90.00
_cell.angle_gamma   90.00
#
_symmetry.space_group_name_H-M   'P 1'
#
loop_
_entity.id
_entity.type
_entity.pdbx_description
1 polymer ?
#
loop_
_entity_poly.entity_id
_entity_poly.type
_entity_poly.pdbx_seq_one_letter_code
_entity_poly.pdbx_strand_id
1 'polypeptide(L)'
;MWWSAEDDDRRLLAELGTALGRLGARVRPPDDFPGLAVAVRRDGPRWASAYVVIDDRRMFAWWRAGGWHSVTDVPGAALRLLEFLTQDLPYSDDVRAGERR
;
A
#
# COMPACT_ATOMS: atom_id res chain seq x y z
N MET A 1 -4.96 -29.49 5.49
CA MET A 1 -3.85 -28.55 5.72
C MET A 1 -4.51 -27.18 5.87
N TRP A 2 -4.63 -26.65 7.09
CA TRP A 2 -5.30 -25.37 7.33
C TRP A 2 -4.25 -24.28 7.13
N TRP A 3 -4.25 -23.66 5.96
CA TRP A 3 -3.54 -22.41 5.73
C TRP A 3 -4.35 -21.32 6.46
N SER A 4 -3.75 -20.60 7.41
CA SER A 4 -4.46 -19.54 8.13
C SER A 4 -4.58 -18.32 7.23
N ALA A 5 -5.69 -17.56 7.32
CA ALA A 5 -5.88 -16.33 6.55
C ALA A 5 -4.69 -15.33 6.70
N GLU A 6 -4.03 -15.34 7.86
CA GLU A 6 -2.83 -14.55 8.13
C GLU A 6 -1.61 -14.96 7.29
N ASP A 7 -1.43 -16.26 7.05
CA ASP A 7 -0.32 -16.76 6.21
C ASP A 7 -0.57 -16.46 4.73
N ASP A 8 -1.84 -16.51 4.29
CA ASP A 8 -2.24 -16.06 2.96
C ASP A 8 -2.02 -14.55 2.79
N ASP A 9 -2.33 -13.76 3.82
CA ASP A 9 -2.13 -12.31 3.79
C ASP A 9 -0.65 -11.94 3.76
N ARG A 10 0.19 -12.60 4.58
CA ARG A 10 1.65 -12.44 4.50
C ARG A 10 2.18 -12.76 3.11
N ARG A 11 1.71 -13.85 2.50
CA ARG A 11 2.11 -14.24 1.15
C ARG A 11 1.72 -13.17 0.13
N LEU A 12 0.48 -12.68 0.15
CA LEU A 12 0.01 -11.65 -0.77
C LEU A 12 0.76 -10.32 -0.60
N LEU A 13 1.05 -9.92 0.65
CA LEU A 13 1.85 -8.74 0.93
C LEU A 13 3.30 -8.90 0.44
N ALA A 14 3.89 -10.10 0.56
CA ALA A 14 5.22 -10.39 0.02
C ALA A 14 5.25 -10.39 -1.51
N GLU A 15 4.20 -10.91 -2.17
CA GLU A 15 4.04 -10.85 -3.63
C GLU A 15 3.92 -9.40 -4.11
N LEU A 16 3.10 -8.59 -3.44
CA LEU A 16 3.00 -7.15 -3.70
C LEU A 16 4.33 -6.43 -3.49
N GLY A 17 5.03 -6.73 -2.39
CA GLY A 17 6.35 -6.17 -2.10
C GLY A 17 7.38 -6.50 -3.17
N THR A 18 7.36 -7.73 -3.70
CA THR A 18 8.20 -8.13 -4.81
C THR A 18 7.88 -7.35 -6.09
N ALA A 19 6.59 -7.18 -6.40
CA ALA A 19 6.16 -6.40 -7.56
C ALA A 19 6.61 -4.93 -7.47
N LEU A 20 6.43 -4.30 -6.30
CA LEU A 20 6.86 -2.93 -6.03
C LEU A 20 8.39 -2.77 -6.08
N GLY A 21 9.14 -3.74 -5.55
CA GLY A 21 10.59 -3.74 -5.60
C GLY A 21 11.13 -3.79 -7.03
N ARG A 22 10.51 -4.59 -7.91
CA ARG A 22 10.84 -4.63 -9.35
C ARG A 22 10.60 -3.30 -10.06
N LEU A 23 9.68 -2.49 -9.56
CA LEU A 23 9.35 -1.17 -10.07
C LEU A 23 10.17 -0.06 -9.39
N GLY A 24 11.15 -0.40 -8.54
CA GLY A 24 12.10 0.54 -7.93
C GLY A 24 11.67 1.11 -6.58
N ALA A 25 10.57 0.64 -5.98
CA ALA A 25 10.21 1.02 -4.63
C ALA A 25 11.13 0.37 -3.58
N ARG A 26 11.37 1.09 -2.49
CA ARG A 26 11.92 0.50 -1.27
C ARG A 26 10.76 -0.09 -0.47
N VAL A 27 10.91 -1.34 -0.07
CA VAL A 27 9.86 -2.09 0.61
C VAL A 27 10.41 -2.67 1.90
N ARG A 28 9.67 -2.53 3.01
CA ARG A 28 9.93 -3.24 4.26
C ARG A 28 8.87 -4.34 4.43
N PRO A 29 9.29 -5.61 4.58
CA PRO A 29 8.38 -6.75 4.66
C PRO A 29 7.49 -6.74 5.91
N PRO A 30 6.39 -7.52 5.90
CA PRO A 30 5.40 -7.59 6.98
C PRO A 30 5.87 -8.31 8.25
N ASP A 31 7.16 -8.61 8.39
CA ASP A 31 7.66 -9.43 9.51
C ASP A 31 7.59 -8.70 10.86
N ASP A 32 7.59 -7.36 10.84
CA ASP A 32 7.57 -6.52 12.05
C ASP A 32 6.17 -5.96 12.40
N PHE A 33 5.21 -6.00 11.46
CA PHE A 33 3.88 -5.37 11.60
C PHE A 33 2.86 -5.94 10.59
N PRO A 34 1.55 -5.91 10.89
CA PRO A 34 0.52 -6.39 9.96
C PRO A 34 0.39 -5.41 8.78
N GLY A 35 1.19 -5.60 7.73
CA GLY A 35 1.19 -4.76 6.52
C GLY A 35 2.55 -4.63 5.85
N LEU A 36 2.62 -3.80 4.81
CA LEU A 36 3.81 -3.57 3.98
C LEU A 36 4.12 -2.08 3.95
N ALA A 37 5.31 -1.68 4.40
CA ALA A 37 5.74 -0.29 4.27
C ALA A 37 6.48 -0.09 2.95
N VAL A 38 6.06 0.91 2.18
CA VAL A 38 6.53 1.19 0.82
C VAL A 38 7.01 2.62 0.76
N ALA A 39 8.16 2.86 0.14
CA ALA A 39 8.69 4.20 -0.07
C ALA A 39 9.30 4.36 -1.47
N VAL A 40 9.02 5.49 -2.11
CA VAL A 40 9.58 5.86 -3.41
C VAL A 40 10.23 7.23 -3.32
N ARG A 41 11.26 7.45 -4.14
CA ARG A 41 11.87 8.78 -4.26
C ARG A 41 11.01 9.62 -5.20
N ARG A 42 10.55 10.77 -4.72
CA ARG A 42 9.98 11.87 -5.53
C ARG A 42 11.10 12.78 -6.02
N ASP A 43 10.77 13.74 -6.87
CA ASP A 43 11.73 14.69 -7.43
C ASP A 43 12.68 15.28 -6.36
N GLY A 44 13.98 15.14 -6.59
CA GLY A 44 15.03 15.58 -5.67
C GLY A 44 15.20 14.68 -4.42
N PRO A 45 15.36 15.26 -3.22
CA PRO A 45 15.61 14.49 -1.98
C PRO A 45 14.34 13.97 -1.31
N ARG A 46 13.15 14.24 -1.86
CA ARG A 46 11.87 13.93 -1.22
C ARG A 46 11.53 12.45 -1.36
N TRP A 47 10.98 11.87 -0.29
CA TRP A 47 10.44 10.52 -0.29
C TRP A 47 8.93 10.59 -0.06
N ALA A 48 8.19 9.75 -0.78
CA ALA A 48 6.80 9.46 -0.47
C ALA A 48 6.71 8.05 0.08
N SER A 49 5.87 7.86 1.09
CA SER A 49 5.68 6.55 1.72
C SER A 49 4.20 6.23 1.91
N ALA A 50 3.90 4.94 1.88
CA ALA A 50 2.60 4.38 2.18
C ALA A 50 2.76 3.14 3.05
N TYR A 51 1.74 2.88 3.83
CA TYR A 51 1.56 1.64 4.57
C TYR A 51 0.39 0.90 3.94
N VAL A 52 0.62 -0.34 3.51
CA VAL A 52 -0.37 -1.18 2.83
C VAL A 52 -0.79 -2.31 3.75
N VAL A 53 -2.09 -2.55 3.89
CA VAL A 53 -2.65 -3.71 4.58
C VAL A 53 -3.55 -4.50 3.66
N ILE A 54 -3.92 -5.71 4.04
CA ILE A 54 -5.06 -6.42 3.45
C ILE A 54 -6.23 -6.21 4.42
N ASP A 55 -7.33 -5.68 3.92
CA ASP A 55 -8.56 -5.51 4.70
C ASP A 55 -9.43 -6.78 4.70
N ASP A 56 -10.52 -6.72 5.47
CA ASP A 56 -11.52 -7.80 5.59
C ASP A 56 -12.22 -8.14 4.26
N ARG A 57 -12.19 -7.23 3.27
CA ARG A 57 -12.76 -7.41 1.93
C ARG A 57 -11.75 -8.00 0.95
N ARG A 58 -10.57 -8.41 1.39
CA ARG A 58 -9.47 -8.90 0.54
C ARG A 58 -9.03 -7.84 -0.46
N MET A 59 -8.82 -6.62 0.02
CA MET A 59 -8.26 -5.51 -0.74
C MET A 59 -6.92 -5.08 -0.15
N PHE A 60 -5.93 -4.83 -1.01
CA PHE A 60 -4.78 -4.01 -0.64
C PHE A 60 -5.27 -2.59 -0.38
N ALA A 61 -5.06 -2.10 0.85
CA ALA A 61 -5.53 -0.79 1.31
C ALA A 61 -4.36 0.07 1.79
N TRP A 62 -4.25 1.33 1.36
CA TRP A 62 -3.27 2.29 1.89
C TRP A 62 -3.89 3.60 2.36
N TRP A 63 -3.51 4.00 3.59
CA TRP A 63 -4.22 4.97 4.43
C TRP A 63 -4.26 6.42 3.94
N ARG A 64 -3.45 6.80 2.94
CA ARG A 64 -3.38 8.20 2.47
C ARG A 64 -4.27 8.53 1.26
N ALA A 65 -5.07 7.60 0.73
CA ALA A 65 -5.72 7.83 -0.57
C ALA A 65 -7.16 7.32 -0.74
N GLY A 66 -7.75 6.61 0.22
CA GLY A 66 -8.86 5.69 -0.12
C GLY A 66 -8.42 4.68 -1.19
N GLY A 67 -7.11 4.37 -1.22
CA GLY A 67 -6.51 3.51 -2.22
C GLY A 67 -6.81 2.07 -1.85
N TRP A 68 -7.80 1.51 -2.53
CA TRP A 68 -8.17 0.10 -2.43
C TRP A 68 -7.95 -0.57 -3.77
N HIS A 69 -7.25 -1.70 -3.76
CA HIS A 69 -7.08 -2.53 -4.95
C HIS A 69 -7.32 -3.99 -4.60
N SER A 70 -7.98 -4.74 -5.47
CA SER A 70 -8.20 -6.18 -5.23
C SER A 70 -6.88 -6.92 -5.10
N VAL A 71 -6.78 -7.83 -4.13
CA VAL A 71 -5.61 -8.73 -3.97
C VAL A 71 -5.44 -9.72 -5.13
N THR A 72 -6.47 -9.87 -5.97
CA THR A 72 -6.41 -10.74 -7.16
C THR A 72 -5.62 -10.12 -8.32
N ASP A 73 -5.29 -8.82 -8.24
CA ASP A 73 -4.50 -8.09 -9.23
C ASP A 73 -3.28 -7.42 -8.57
N VAL A 74 -2.32 -8.24 -8.15
CA VAL A 74 -1.07 -7.79 -7.54
C VAL A 74 -0.28 -6.83 -8.45
N PRO A 75 -0.11 -7.10 -9.77
CA PRO A 75 0.59 -6.17 -10.66
C PRO A 75 -0.13 -4.81 -10.78
N GLY A 76 -1.45 -4.80 -10.94
CA GLY A 76 -2.24 -3.57 -10.99
C GLY A 76 -2.19 -2.79 -9.68
N ALA A 77 -2.28 -3.49 -8.54
CA ALA A 77 -2.12 -2.87 -7.21
C ALA A 77 -0.75 -2.19 -7.04
N ALA A 78 0.33 -2.83 -7.51
CA ALA A 78 1.67 -2.25 -7.45
C ALA A 78 1.77 -0.97 -8.30
N LEU A 79 1.26 -1.01 -9.54
CA LEU A 79 1.25 0.16 -10.42
C LEU A 79 0.44 1.31 -9.85
N ARG A 80 -0.76 1.03 -9.34
CA ARG A 80 -1.64 2.04 -8.73
C ARG A 80 -1.06 2.66 -7.48
N LEU A 81 -0.39 1.87 -6.64
CA LEU A 81 0.28 2.39 -5.46
C LEU A 81 1.45 3.32 -5.84
N LEU A 82 2.24 2.95 -6.86
CA LEU A 82 3.32 3.82 -7.33
C LEU A 82 2.81 5.09 -7.98
N GLU A 83 1.78 4.99 -8.81
CA GLU A 83 1.09 6.14 -9.38
C GLU A 83 0.66 7.09 -8.25
N PHE A 84 -0.04 6.58 -7.24
CA PHE A 84 -0.42 7.35 -6.06
C PHE A 84 0.79 8.00 -5.35
N LEU A 85 1.85 7.23 -5.10
CA LEU A 85 3.04 7.72 -4.41
C LEU A 85 3.83 8.75 -5.23
N THR A 86 3.72 8.76 -6.55
CA THR A 86 4.43 9.67 -7.46
C THR A 86 3.59 10.88 -7.87
N GLN A 87 2.26 10.81 -7.76
CA GLN A 87 1.38 11.95 -7.98
C GLN A 87 1.68 13.06 -6.98
N ASP A 88 1.91 14.27 -7.48
CA ASP A 88 2.03 15.48 -6.66
C ASP A 88 0.62 15.96 -6.23
N LEU A 89 -0.06 15.13 -5.44
CA LEU A 89 -1.31 15.54 -4.82
C LEU A 89 -0.97 16.62 -3.79
N PRO A 90 -1.61 17.81 -3.85
CA PRO A 90 -1.46 18.79 -2.78
C PRO A 90 -1.87 18.10 -1.49
N TYR A 91 -1.01 18.22 -0.48
CA TYR A 91 -1.32 17.81 0.88
C TYR A 91 -2.60 18.55 1.31
N SER A 92 -3.74 17.88 1.23
CA SER A 92 -5.02 18.38 1.71
C SER A 92 -5.24 17.80 3.11
N ASP A 93 -5.28 18.69 4.10
CA ASP A 93 -5.67 18.42 5.49
C ASP A 93 -7.20 18.15 5.63
N ASP A 94 -7.94 17.94 4.53
CA ASP A 94 -9.42 17.88 4.53
C ASP A 94 -10.02 16.56 5.04
N VAL A 95 -9.32 15.83 5.91
CA VAL A 95 -9.93 14.71 6.67
C VAL A 95 -10.55 15.18 8.00
N ARG A 96 -10.75 16.49 8.20
CA ARG A 96 -11.48 17.04 9.36
C ARG A 96 -12.51 18.10 8.99
N ALA A 97 -13.54 17.73 8.24
CA ALA A 97 -14.80 18.50 8.21
C ALA A 97 -15.97 17.61 7.77
N GLY A 98 -16.24 16.53 8.52
CA GLY A 98 -17.27 15.56 8.11
C GLY A 98 -18.09 14.91 9.22
N GLU A 99 -17.97 15.33 10.48
CA GLU A 99 -18.88 14.89 11.54
C GLU A 99 -19.21 16.07 12.45
N ARG A 100 -20.21 16.86 12.04
CA ARG A 100 -21.15 17.54 12.93
C ARG A 100 -22.45 17.77 12.18
N ARG A 101 -23.39 16.84 12.31
CA ARG A 101 -24.81 17.11 12.38
C ARG A 101 -25.45 16.18 13.39
#